data_AF-A0A972VA55-F1
#
_entry.id   AF-A0A972VA55-F1
#
_cell.length_a   1.000
_cell.length_b   1.000
_cell.length_c   1.000
_cell.angle_alpha   90.00
_cell.angle_beta   90.00
_cell.angle_gamma   90.00
#
_symmetry.space_group_name_H-M   'P 1'
#
loop_
_entity.id
_entity.type
_entity.pdbx_description
1 polymer ?
#
loop_
_entity_poly.entity_id
_entity_poly.type
_entity_poly.pdbx_seq_one_letter_code
_entity_poly.pdbx_strand_id
1 'polypeptide(L)'
;VAALLFIPTTLFSKSLSNKIQNDSLKPGAKCDRLLQNGVVPKEQFEVEKQKLSGLAQDANEMIRLTDQAVQRSLLSYRIFPTPKDMSSQKYEDFGKAFCNGILTLIQETEGTVPPTPEEMGLDASGMMGGAGGAYGGGGGPGAAYGGGMYDAGMMGRGGRGGRGGGGGRGDTMMEDFTKQSRDIQNAICLDKAMAGSAYITPVDIVGYEHWSTYVYNTGRDEAIESCWYWQHGYWIIEDIFQTLAQCNQGSKTVLTSPVKRLMGLKYEQDMNLNTGGGSGMMGRMYDMSMMGRGAGMPGMQKKNMPQFLTSGSQALATPPTARYSNEEFKIIHFNVSVVVEKSYQVEFMKALCSAKTHTFRGFDGDEPEQTFKHNHITILTSQIKPVVKNDMMHSYYRYGENAVVELSLACEYLLPIKGYAVLNPEVLATSEEPASTL
;
A
#
# COMPACT_ATOMS: atom_id res chain seq x y z
N VAL A 1 -52.93 -46.71 83.12
CA VAL A 1 -53.45 -45.55 83.88
C VAL A 1 -52.94 -44.30 83.19
N ALA A 2 -53.87 -43.43 82.81
CA ALA A 2 -53.65 -42.25 81.99
C ALA A 2 -52.80 -41.19 82.71
N ALA A 3 -51.96 -40.50 81.94
CA ALA A 3 -51.47 -39.17 82.28
C ALA A 3 -51.55 -38.31 81.01
N LEU A 4 -52.64 -37.55 80.94
CA LEU A 4 -52.90 -36.51 79.95
C LEU A 4 -51.93 -35.36 80.25
N LEU A 5 -50.89 -35.21 79.41
CA LEU A 5 -49.90 -34.15 79.53
C LEU A 5 -50.24 -33.06 78.53
N PHE A 6 -50.95 -32.06 79.04
CA PHE A 6 -51.10 -30.74 78.42
C PHE A 6 -49.70 -30.11 78.30
N ILE A 7 -49.22 -29.88 77.08
CA ILE A 7 -48.05 -29.03 76.81
C ILE A 7 -48.52 -27.81 75.99
N PRO A 8 -48.25 -26.59 76.46
CA PRO A 8 -48.74 -25.33 75.89
C PRO A 8 -48.11 -25.00 74.52
N THR A 9 -48.95 -24.54 73.58
CA THR A 9 -48.64 -24.13 72.20
C THR A 9 -47.97 -22.76 72.06
N THR A 10 -47.05 -22.40 72.95
CA THR A 10 -46.46 -21.04 72.94
C THR A 10 -44.94 -20.98 72.92
N LEU A 11 -44.27 -22.01 72.40
CA LEU A 11 -42.83 -21.96 72.10
C LEU A 11 -42.47 -22.70 70.80
N PHE A 12 -43.16 -22.42 69.70
CA PHE A 12 -42.61 -22.69 68.37
C PHE A 12 -41.73 -21.52 67.93
N SER A 13 -40.44 -21.75 68.18
CA SER A 13 -39.26 -20.98 67.82
C SER A 13 -39.36 -20.22 66.49
N LYS A 14 -38.92 -18.95 66.49
CA LYS A 14 -38.60 -18.16 65.29
C LYS A 14 -37.73 -18.93 64.27
N SER A 15 -36.99 -19.96 64.70
CA SER A 15 -36.19 -20.81 63.82
C SER A 15 -37.01 -21.78 62.95
N LEU A 16 -38.20 -22.23 63.39
CA LEU A 16 -39.07 -23.10 62.58
C LEU A 16 -39.86 -22.27 61.57
N SER A 17 -40.33 -21.09 61.96
CA SER A 17 -40.93 -20.12 61.02
C SER A 17 -39.92 -19.68 59.96
N ASN A 18 -38.69 -19.34 60.35
CA ASN A 18 -37.62 -19.02 59.41
C ASN A 18 -37.23 -20.22 58.52
N LYS A 19 -37.27 -21.47 59.02
CA LYS A 19 -37.04 -22.66 58.19
C LYS A 19 -38.18 -22.92 57.20
N ILE A 20 -39.44 -22.77 57.60
CA ILE A 20 -40.58 -22.94 56.69
C ILE A 20 -40.60 -21.83 55.63
N GLN A 21 -40.28 -20.58 55.99
CA GLN A 21 -40.16 -19.47 55.04
C GLN A 21 -38.97 -19.62 54.08
N ASN A 22 -37.82 -20.13 54.56
CA ASN A 22 -36.62 -20.27 53.74
C ASN A 22 -36.55 -21.56 52.92
N ASP A 23 -37.04 -22.68 53.45
CA ASP A 23 -36.87 -24.01 52.83
C ASP A 23 -38.11 -24.45 52.04
N SER A 24 -39.31 -23.90 52.29
CA SER A 24 -40.54 -24.30 51.56
C SER A 24 -41.16 -23.19 50.70
N LEU A 25 -41.09 -21.92 51.11
CA LEU A 25 -41.71 -20.82 50.33
C LEU A 25 -40.77 -20.16 49.32
N LYS A 26 -39.45 -20.17 49.55
CA LYS A 26 -38.47 -19.65 48.57
C LYS A 26 -38.34 -20.50 47.31
N PRO A 27 -38.36 -21.85 47.35
CA PRO A 27 -38.37 -22.66 46.13
C PRO A 27 -39.70 -22.50 45.36
N GLY A 28 -40.84 -22.45 46.05
CA GLY A 28 -42.16 -22.22 45.44
C GLY A 28 -42.26 -20.88 44.72
N ALA A 29 -41.86 -19.78 45.39
CA ALA A 29 -41.83 -18.45 44.76
C ALA A 29 -40.77 -18.32 43.64
N LYS A 30 -39.74 -19.17 43.63
CA LYS A 30 -38.73 -19.24 42.57
C LYS A 30 -39.25 -20.04 41.37
N CYS A 31 -40.00 -21.13 41.60
CA CYS A 31 -40.75 -21.84 40.56
C CYS A 31 -41.86 -20.96 39.96
N ASP A 32 -42.62 -20.23 40.79
CA ASP A 32 -43.65 -19.30 40.31
C ASP A 32 -43.05 -18.13 39.53
N ARG A 33 -41.88 -17.60 39.93
CA ARG A 33 -41.15 -16.61 39.13
C ARG A 33 -40.57 -17.19 37.84
N LEU A 34 -40.15 -18.45 37.82
CA LEU A 34 -39.72 -19.12 36.59
C LEU A 34 -40.91 -19.45 35.67
N LEU A 35 -42.09 -19.71 36.23
CA LEU A 35 -43.33 -19.89 35.47
C LEU A 35 -43.93 -18.56 34.98
N GLN A 36 -43.79 -17.47 35.76
CA GLN A 36 -44.25 -16.13 35.39
C GLN A 36 -43.26 -15.37 34.49
N ASN A 37 -41.95 -15.60 34.63
CA ASN A 37 -40.91 -14.88 33.87
C ASN A 37 -40.10 -15.76 32.90
N GLY A 38 -40.32 -17.09 32.86
CA GLY A 38 -39.44 -18.04 32.18
C GLY A 38 -40.13 -19.07 31.29
N VAL A 39 -41.45 -19.00 31.09
CA VAL A 39 -42.09 -19.71 29.97
C VAL A 39 -41.87 -18.85 28.73
N VAL A 40 -40.80 -19.15 27.99
CA VAL A 40 -40.59 -18.66 26.62
C VAL A 40 -41.92 -18.83 25.88
N PRO A 41 -42.61 -17.74 25.49
CA PRO A 41 -43.87 -17.85 24.79
C PRO A 41 -43.70 -18.78 23.58
N LYS A 42 -44.70 -19.62 23.29
CA LYS A 42 -44.64 -20.55 22.15
C LYS A 42 -44.31 -19.83 20.83
N GLU A 43 -44.68 -18.55 20.75
CA GLU A 43 -44.40 -17.64 19.64
C GLU A 43 -42.94 -17.14 19.59
N GLN A 44 -42.23 -17.08 20.72
CA GLN A 44 -40.83 -16.68 20.78
C GLN A 44 -39.92 -17.68 20.05
N PHE A 45 -40.28 -18.98 20.04
CA PHE A 45 -39.59 -19.98 19.23
C PHE A 45 -39.68 -19.68 17.73
N GLU A 46 -40.83 -19.23 17.23
CA GLU A 46 -40.99 -18.87 15.81
C GLU A 46 -40.19 -17.61 15.45
N VAL A 47 -40.15 -16.62 16.34
CA VAL A 47 -39.32 -15.41 16.18
C VAL A 47 -37.83 -15.76 16.17
N GLU A 48 -37.38 -16.63 17.08
CA GLU A 48 -35.99 -17.08 17.14
C GLU A 48 -35.61 -17.94 15.93
N LYS A 49 -36.51 -18.82 15.48
CA LYS A 49 -36.32 -19.60 14.25
C LYS A 49 -36.19 -18.71 13.01
N GLN A 50 -37.02 -17.67 12.88
CA GLN A 50 -36.88 -16.69 11.79
C GLN A 50 -35.56 -15.95 11.88
N LYS A 51 -35.14 -15.53 13.07
CA LYS A 51 -33.85 -14.87 13.29
C LYS A 51 -32.68 -15.78 12.91
N LEU A 52 -32.70 -17.04 13.35
CA LEU A 52 -31.67 -18.03 13.01
C LEU A 52 -31.65 -18.35 11.51
N SER A 53 -32.83 -18.42 10.87
CA SER A 53 -32.93 -18.57 9.41
C SER A 53 -32.33 -17.38 8.67
N GLY A 54 -32.56 -16.15 9.15
CA GLY A 54 -31.94 -14.94 8.60
C GLY A 54 -30.42 -14.97 8.74
N LEU A 55 -29.91 -15.30 9.93
CA LEU A 55 -28.47 -15.45 10.17
C LEU A 55 -27.83 -16.54 9.29
N ALA A 56 -28.54 -17.65 9.05
CA ALA A 56 -28.06 -18.69 8.15
C ALA A 56 -28.02 -18.22 6.69
N GLN A 57 -28.99 -17.43 6.24
CA GLN A 57 -28.99 -16.81 4.92
C GLN A 57 -27.82 -15.83 4.78
N ASP A 58 -27.62 -14.96 5.77
CA ASP A 58 -26.51 -14.01 5.80
C ASP A 58 -25.15 -14.73 5.77
N ALA A 59 -25.00 -15.82 6.53
CA ALA A 59 -23.78 -16.63 6.52
C ALA A 59 -23.50 -17.25 5.15
N ASN A 60 -24.53 -17.81 4.50
CA ASN A 60 -24.39 -18.38 3.16
C ASN A 60 -24.08 -17.30 2.10
N GLU A 61 -24.68 -16.12 2.23
CA GLU A 61 -24.36 -14.99 1.35
C GLU A 61 -22.92 -14.51 1.56
N MET A 62 -22.46 -14.40 2.81
CA MET A 62 -21.07 -14.05 3.11
C MET A 62 -20.09 -15.08 2.54
N ILE A 63 -20.36 -16.38 2.65
CA ILE A 63 -19.53 -17.43 2.04
C ILE A 63 -19.47 -17.24 0.52
N ARG A 64 -20.63 -17.08 -0.13
CA ARG A 64 -20.71 -16.85 -1.58
C ARG A 64 -19.95 -15.60 -2.02
N LEU A 65 -20.09 -14.51 -1.28
CA LEU A 65 -19.37 -13.26 -1.56
C LEU A 65 -17.86 -13.44 -1.36
N THR A 66 -17.45 -14.19 -0.33
CA THR A 66 -16.05 -14.50 -0.07
C THR A 66 -15.42 -15.32 -1.20
N ASP A 67 -16.14 -16.32 -1.71
CA ASP A 67 -15.68 -17.14 -2.84
C ASP A 67 -15.57 -16.29 -4.12
N GLN A 68 -16.57 -15.44 -4.40
CA GLN A 68 -16.58 -14.54 -5.56
C GLN A 68 -15.54 -13.43 -5.47
N ALA A 69 -15.11 -13.05 -4.26
CA ALA A 69 -14.25 -11.89 -4.07
C ALA A 69 -12.86 -12.09 -4.69
N VAL A 70 -12.43 -13.34 -4.85
CA VAL A 70 -11.12 -13.74 -5.39
C VAL A 70 -11.19 -14.41 -6.77
N GLN A 71 -12.39 -14.53 -7.35
CA GLN A 71 -12.60 -14.97 -8.73
C GLN A 71 -12.24 -13.84 -9.69
N ARG A 72 -10.94 -13.57 -9.83
CA ARG A 72 -10.40 -12.47 -10.64
C ARG A 72 -9.68 -13.00 -11.87
N SER A 73 -9.67 -12.17 -12.92
CA SER A 73 -8.91 -12.47 -14.14
C SER A 73 -7.40 -12.58 -13.84
N LEU A 74 -6.75 -13.51 -14.53
CA LEU A 74 -5.31 -13.74 -14.44
C LEU A 74 -4.58 -13.03 -15.58
N LEU A 75 -3.36 -12.58 -15.31
CA LEU A 75 -2.44 -12.07 -16.33
C LEU A 75 -2.00 -13.18 -17.31
N SER A 76 -1.98 -14.44 -16.84
CA SER A 76 -1.69 -15.60 -17.67
C SER A 76 -2.38 -16.87 -17.16
N TYR A 77 -3.31 -17.40 -17.97
CA TYR A 77 -3.95 -18.70 -17.77
C TYR A 77 -3.06 -19.88 -18.19
N ARG A 78 -1.83 -19.62 -18.66
CA ARG A 78 -0.86 -20.66 -19.08
C ARG A 78 0.09 -21.11 -17.97
N ILE A 79 0.15 -20.36 -16.87
CA ILE A 79 1.08 -20.60 -15.76
C ILE A 79 0.39 -21.32 -14.60
N PHE A 80 -0.85 -20.92 -14.26
CA PHE A 80 -1.55 -21.40 -13.07
C PHE A 80 -2.63 -22.44 -13.39
N PRO A 81 -2.92 -23.39 -12.49
CA PRO A 81 -2.14 -23.73 -11.28
C PRO A 81 -0.78 -24.35 -11.61
N THR A 82 -0.71 -25.13 -12.69
CA THR A 82 0.52 -25.77 -13.16
C THR A 82 0.72 -25.41 -14.63
N PRO A 83 1.93 -25.04 -15.07
CA PRO A 83 2.14 -24.65 -16.46
C PRO A 83 1.77 -25.76 -17.45
N LYS A 84 0.98 -25.39 -18.46
CA LYS A 84 0.49 -26.33 -19.50
C LYS A 84 1.61 -26.80 -20.45
N ASP A 85 2.74 -26.09 -20.49
CA ASP A 85 3.91 -26.40 -21.31
C ASP A 85 5.22 -26.18 -20.55
N MET A 86 6.36 -26.56 -21.15
CA MET A 86 7.71 -26.39 -20.58
C MET A 86 8.46 -25.14 -21.08
N SER A 87 7.83 -24.30 -21.92
CA SER A 87 8.49 -23.15 -22.52
C SER A 87 8.75 -22.04 -21.50
N SER A 88 9.95 -21.46 -21.45
CA SER A 88 10.24 -20.30 -20.60
C SER A 88 9.52 -19.02 -21.07
N GLN A 89 9.11 -18.97 -22.34
CA GLN A 89 8.49 -17.77 -22.94
C GLN A 89 7.25 -17.29 -22.18
N LYS A 90 6.48 -18.20 -21.57
CA LYS A 90 5.26 -17.84 -20.81
C LYS A 90 5.53 -16.90 -19.64
N TYR A 91 6.73 -16.95 -19.03
CA TYR A 91 7.09 -16.07 -17.91
C TYR A 91 7.41 -14.65 -18.40
N GLU A 92 8.06 -14.53 -19.55
CA GLU A 92 8.25 -13.24 -20.22
C GLU A 92 6.90 -12.67 -20.71
N ASP A 93 6.03 -13.53 -21.23
CA ASP A 93 4.68 -13.12 -21.66
C ASP A 93 3.85 -12.63 -20.47
N PHE A 94 3.97 -13.25 -19.30
CA PHE A 94 3.40 -12.74 -18.06
C PHE A 94 3.95 -11.35 -17.72
N GLY A 95 5.27 -11.15 -17.80
CA GLY A 95 5.88 -9.83 -17.55
C GLY A 95 5.37 -8.75 -18.51
N LYS A 96 5.25 -9.07 -19.81
CA LYS A 96 4.65 -8.18 -20.81
C LYS A 96 3.19 -7.87 -20.47
N ALA A 97 2.40 -8.88 -20.09
CA ALA A 97 1.01 -8.70 -19.69
C ALA A 97 0.89 -7.80 -18.46
N PHE A 98 1.76 -7.97 -17.46
CA PHE A 98 1.83 -7.14 -16.26
C PHE A 98 2.12 -5.67 -16.62
N CYS A 99 3.16 -5.40 -17.41
CA CYS A 99 3.50 -4.05 -17.85
C CYS A 99 2.39 -3.40 -18.68
N ASN A 100 1.79 -4.15 -19.61
CA ASN A 100 0.68 -3.66 -20.42
C ASN A 100 -0.55 -3.36 -19.57
N GLY A 101 -0.87 -4.23 -18.59
CA GLY A 101 -1.94 -4.01 -17.64
C GLY A 101 -1.77 -2.70 -16.86
N ILE A 102 -0.56 -2.41 -16.36
CA ILE A 102 -0.27 -1.12 -15.71
C ILE A 102 -0.49 0.06 -16.67
N LEU A 103 -0.02 -0.04 -17.92
CA LEU A 103 -0.22 1.04 -18.91
C LEU A 103 -1.71 1.25 -19.22
N THR A 104 -2.49 0.17 -19.32
CA THR A 104 -3.94 0.23 -19.49
C THR A 104 -4.60 0.92 -18.29
N LEU A 105 -4.25 0.54 -17.06
CA LEU A 105 -4.77 1.18 -15.85
C LEU A 105 -4.43 2.68 -15.79
N ILE A 106 -3.21 3.06 -16.18
CA ILE A 106 -2.79 4.48 -16.30
C ILE A 106 -3.65 5.20 -17.34
N GLN A 107 -3.88 4.59 -18.50
CA GLN A 107 -4.72 5.18 -19.53
C GLN A 107 -6.18 5.35 -19.08
N GLU A 108 -6.77 4.33 -18.46
CA GLU A 108 -8.14 4.34 -17.95
C GLU A 108 -8.37 5.38 -16.84
N THR A 109 -7.33 5.67 -16.05
CA THR A 109 -7.35 6.72 -15.03
C THR A 109 -7.02 8.11 -15.58
N GLU A 110 -6.85 8.25 -16.90
CA GLU A 110 -6.39 9.47 -17.56
C GLU A 110 -5.08 9.98 -16.93
N GLY A 111 -4.16 9.07 -16.61
CA GLY A 111 -2.88 9.39 -15.99
C GLY A 111 -1.96 10.19 -16.93
N THR A 112 -1.28 11.19 -16.38
CA THR A 112 -0.26 12.00 -17.07
C THR A 112 1.09 11.89 -16.37
N VAL A 113 2.17 12.28 -17.04
CA VAL A 113 3.52 12.30 -16.46
C VAL A 113 3.99 13.75 -16.30
N PRO A 114 4.85 14.05 -15.31
CA PRO A 114 5.48 15.36 -15.23
C PRO A 114 6.37 15.61 -16.47
N PRO A 115 6.72 16.88 -16.76
CA PRO A 115 7.63 17.19 -17.85
C PRO A 115 8.97 16.45 -17.71
N THR A 116 9.52 15.96 -18.82
CA THR A 116 10.87 15.38 -18.83
C THR A 116 11.95 16.48 -18.89
N PRO A 117 13.21 16.19 -18.49
CA PRO A 117 14.31 17.14 -18.65
C PRO A 117 14.47 17.66 -20.08
N GLU A 118 14.26 16.79 -21.07
CA GLU A 118 14.34 17.13 -22.50
C GLU A 118 13.23 18.12 -22.89
N GLU A 119 12.00 17.92 -22.41
CA GLU A 119 10.88 18.85 -22.64
C GLU A 119 11.15 20.22 -22.02
N MET A 120 11.88 20.26 -20.91
CA MET A 120 12.24 21.51 -20.22
C MET A 120 13.44 22.24 -20.83
N GLY A 121 14.05 21.70 -21.90
CA GLY A 121 15.27 22.25 -22.48
C GLY A 121 16.47 22.22 -21.52
N LEU A 122 16.43 21.34 -20.53
CA LEU A 122 17.54 21.08 -19.63
C LEU A 122 18.45 20.04 -20.30
N ASP A 123 19.29 20.49 -21.23
CA ASP A 123 20.38 19.64 -21.71
C ASP A 123 21.21 19.18 -20.51
N ALA A 124 21.47 17.87 -20.41
CA ALA A 124 22.21 17.24 -19.32
C ALA A 124 23.60 17.87 -19.07
N SER A 125 24.13 18.61 -20.05
CA SER A 125 25.37 19.38 -19.97
C SER A 125 25.29 20.63 -19.08
N GLY A 126 24.11 21.22 -18.88
CA GLY A 126 23.94 22.46 -18.10
C GLY A 126 24.01 22.27 -16.58
N MET A 127 23.64 21.09 -16.07
CA MET A 127 23.61 20.84 -14.61
C MET A 127 24.95 20.34 -14.04
N MET A 128 25.82 19.72 -14.85
CA MET A 128 27.17 19.34 -14.39
C MET A 128 28.17 20.51 -14.32
N GLY A 129 27.84 21.66 -14.91
CA GLY A 129 28.72 22.84 -14.90
C GLY A 129 28.73 23.66 -13.60
N GLY A 130 27.77 23.44 -12.69
CA GLY A 130 27.55 24.30 -11.52
C GLY A 130 28.15 23.83 -10.20
N ALA A 131 28.55 22.56 -10.08
CA ALA A 131 29.04 21.98 -8.81
C ALA A 131 30.55 21.69 -8.79
N GLY A 132 31.27 21.91 -9.91
CA GLY A 132 32.71 21.63 -10.03
C GLY A 132 33.64 22.85 -9.91
N GLY A 133 33.13 24.07 -9.82
CA GLY A 133 33.90 25.30 -9.98
C GLY A 133 34.23 26.06 -8.70
N ALA A 134 34.70 25.40 -7.64
CA ALA A 134 35.17 26.10 -6.43
C ALA A 134 36.43 25.51 -5.77
N TYR A 135 37.01 24.43 -6.31
CA TYR A 135 38.40 24.08 -6.01
C TYR A 135 39.27 24.55 -7.15
N GLY A 136 39.80 25.78 -6.98
CA GLY A 136 40.85 26.32 -7.81
C GLY A 136 42.05 25.37 -7.83
N GLY A 137 42.16 24.60 -8.91
CA GLY A 137 43.39 23.93 -9.33
C GLY A 137 44.38 24.98 -9.80
N GLY A 138 44.97 25.69 -8.83
CA GLY A 138 46.09 26.58 -9.04
C GLY A 138 47.29 26.06 -8.26
N GLY A 139 48.28 25.52 -8.97
CA GLY A 139 49.66 25.51 -8.48
C GLY A 139 50.28 24.15 -8.18
N GLY A 140 50.74 23.46 -9.23
CA GLY A 140 52.14 23.01 -9.29
C GLY A 140 52.61 21.87 -8.36
N PRO A 141 53.90 21.50 -8.40
CA PRO A 141 54.29 20.16 -8.87
C PRO A 141 55.11 19.33 -7.85
N GLY A 142 55.05 18.00 -8.00
CA GLY A 142 56.18 17.10 -7.69
C GLY A 142 56.31 16.51 -6.28
N ALA A 143 56.95 15.34 -6.25
CA ALA A 143 57.58 14.59 -5.14
C ALA A 143 56.64 14.04 -4.04
N ALA A 144 56.49 12.72 -3.90
CA ALA A 144 57.45 11.71 -3.42
C ALA A 144 57.63 11.72 -1.90
N TYR A 145 57.31 10.56 -1.32
CA TYR A 145 57.55 10.13 0.05
C TYR A 145 58.92 10.55 0.60
N GLY A 146 58.95 11.13 1.80
CA GLY A 146 60.17 11.19 2.61
C GLY A 146 60.19 12.24 3.72
N GLY A 147 59.79 11.83 4.93
CA GLY A 147 60.52 12.09 6.18
C GLY A 147 60.66 13.52 6.76
N GLY A 148 60.49 13.59 8.09
CA GLY A 148 61.08 14.62 8.97
C GLY A 148 60.11 15.73 9.39
N MET A 149 59.59 15.73 10.63
CA MET A 149 60.18 16.29 11.87
C MET A 149 60.28 17.83 11.93
N TYR A 150 59.79 18.37 13.06
CA TYR A 150 59.88 19.74 13.63
C TYR A 150 59.32 20.93 12.82
N ASP A 151 58.41 21.70 13.41
CA ASP A 151 58.73 22.91 14.18
C ASP A 151 57.50 23.83 14.31
N ALA A 152 57.49 24.59 15.39
CA ALA A 152 56.44 25.43 15.91
C ALA A 152 56.20 26.72 15.13
N GLY A 153 54.96 27.20 15.22
CA GLY A 153 54.63 28.63 15.25
C GLY A 153 54.67 29.40 13.93
N MET A 154 53.58 30.07 13.59
CA MET A 154 53.54 31.54 13.56
C MET A 154 52.17 32.06 13.11
N MET A 155 51.80 33.18 13.72
CA MET A 155 50.64 34.02 13.42
C MET A 155 50.80 34.76 12.09
N GLY A 156 49.67 35.18 11.52
CA GLY A 156 49.56 36.31 10.57
C GLY A 156 48.17 36.26 9.91
N ARG A 157 47.14 37.00 10.35
CA ARG A 157 46.96 38.46 10.47
C ARG A 157 47.38 39.21 9.21
N GLY A 158 46.40 39.59 8.40
CA GLY A 158 46.48 40.74 7.49
C GLY A 158 45.83 40.52 6.13
N GLY A 159 44.78 41.29 5.80
CA GLY A 159 44.22 41.26 4.45
C GLY A 159 42.91 42.02 4.23
N ARG A 160 42.76 43.22 4.82
CA ARG A 160 41.78 44.22 4.36
C ARG A 160 42.24 44.76 3.00
N GLY A 161 41.35 44.80 2.01
CA GLY A 161 41.50 45.72 0.87
C GLY A 161 40.97 45.17 -0.45
N GLY A 162 39.76 45.55 -0.82
CA GLY A 162 39.18 45.19 -2.12
C GLY A 162 37.82 45.81 -2.38
N ARG A 163 37.66 47.12 -2.11
CA ARG A 163 36.57 47.92 -2.69
C ARG A 163 36.82 48.06 -4.19
N GLY A 164 36.31 47.13 -4.98
CA GLY A 164 36.19 47.24 -6.43
C GLY A 164 34.74 47.50 -6.80
N GLY A 165 34.36 48.78 -6.88
CA GLY A 165 33.11 49.19 -7.51
C GLY A 165 33.21 48.96 -9.01
N GLY A 166 32.34 48.09 -9.53
CA GLY A 166 32.26 47.77 -10.95
C GLY A 166 30.82 47.50 -11.37
N GLY A 167 30.15 48.55 -11.84
CA GLY A 167 29.16 48.51 -12.93
C GLY A 167 28.04 47.49 -12.89
N GLY A 168 26.93 47.84 -12.21
CA GLY A 168 25.65 47.14 -12.27
C GLY A 168 24.91 47.32 -13.60
N ARG A 169 25.34 46.63 -14.65
CA ARG A 169 24.58 46.47 -15.91
C ARG A 169 24.55 45.04 -16.46
N GLY A 170 25.11 44.07 -15.74
CA GLY A 170 25.13 42.65 -16.12
C GLY A 170 24.07 41.78 -15.43
N ASP A 171 23.57 42.16 -14.26
CA ASP A 171 22.64 41.32 -13.48
C ASP A 171 21.22 41.29 -14.05
N THR A 172 20.77 42.35 -14.71
CA THR A 172 19.37 42.47 -15.16
C THR A 172 19.06 41.57 -16.36
N MET A 173 20.03 41.34 -17.26
CA MET A 173 19.82 40.44 -18.42
C MET A 173 19.79 38.96 -18.02
N MET A 174 20.56 38.57 -17.01
CA MET A 174 20.47 37.22 -16.42
C MET A 174 19.12 37.02 -15.71
N GLU A 175 18.67 38.01 -14.96
CA GLU A 175 17.38 37.94 -14.24
C GLU A 175 16.19 37.83 -15.22
N ASP A 176 16.17 38.60 -16.30
CA ASP A 176 15.12 38.51 -17.32
C ASP A 176 15.14 37.18 -18.09
N PHE A 177 16.33 36.65 -18.41
CA PHE A 177 16.45 35.33 -19.05
C PHE A 177 15.97 34.21 -18.12
N THR A 178 16.25 34.31 -16.82
CA THR A 178 15.74 33.36 -15.82
C THR A 178 14.23 33.47 -15.65
N LYS A 179 13.62 34.65 -15.83
CA LYS A 179 12.17 34.82 -15.74
C LYS A 179 11.47 34.18 -16.94
N GLN A 180 11.93 34.48 -18.16
CA GLN A 180 11.37 33.88 -19.37
C GLN A 180 11.50 32.36 -19.36
N SER A 181 12.65 31.83 -18.94
CA SER A 181 12.83 30.38 -18.78
C SER A 181 11.87 29.77 -17.76
N ARG A 182 11.63 30.44 -16.63
CA ARG A 182 10.65 30.00 -15.61
C ARG A 182 9.23 30.02 -16.14
N ASP A 183 8.85 31.05 -16.91
CA ASP A 183 7.53 31.16 -17.51
C ASP A 183 7.27 30.03 -18.53
N ILE A 184 8.28 29.70 -19.36
CA ILE A 184 8.23 28.56 -20.28
C ILE A 184 8.10 27.23 -19.53
N GLN A 185 8.96 26.98 -18.53
CA GLN A 185 8.87 25.77 -17.70
C GLN A 185 7.50 25.65 -17.03
N ASN A 186 6.97 26.76 -16.52
CA ASN A 186 5.66 26.78 -15.89
C ASN A 186 4.54 26.46 -16.89
N ALA A 187 4.59 26.99 -18.11
CA ALA A 187 3.63 26.69 -19.16
C ALA A 187 3.64 25.19 -19.52
N ILE A 188 4.82 24.58 -19.65
CA ILE A 188 4.95 23.14 -19.93
C ILE A 188 4.40 22.31 -18.76
N CYS A 189 4.73 22.66 -17.52
CA CYS A 189 4.19 21.98 -16.33
C CYS A 189 2.65 22.09 -16.26
N LEU A 190 2.09 23.25 -16.61
CA LEU A 190 0.64 23.45 -16.65
C LEU A 190 -0.02 22.63 -17.74
N ASP A 191 0.56 22.59 -18.94
CA ASP A 191 0.08 21.77 -20.05
C ASP A 191 0.01 20.29 -19.66
N LYS A 192 1.08 19.74 -19.06
CA LYS A 192 1.08 18.37 -18.52
C LYS A 192 0.00 18.14 -17.46
N ALA A 193 -0.22 19.11 -16.57
CA ALA A 193 -1.25 19.04 -15.54
C ALA A 193 -2.67 19.06 -16.12
N MET A 194 -2.87 19.72 -17.26
CA MET A 194 -4.14 19.78 -17.97
C MET A 194 -4.41 18.53 -18.83
N ALA A 195 -3.36 17.78 -19.17
CA ALA A 195 -3.46 16.61 -20.05
C ALA A 195 -4.05 15.35 -19.41
N GLY A 196 -4.16 15.28 -18.08
CA GLY A 196 -4.68 14.10 -17.39
C GLY A 196 -5.16 14.37 -15.98
N SER A 197 -5.89 13.43 -15.39
CA SER A 197 -6.55 13.56 -14.09
C SER A 197 -5.59 13.44 -12.89
N ALA A 198 -4.48 12.69 -13.04
CA ALA A 198 -3.48 12.49 -12.00
C ALA A 198 -2.09 12.27 -12.60
N TYR A 199 -1.04 12.69 -11.89
CA TYR A 199 0.34 12.32 -12.25
C TYR A 199 0.61 10.86 -11.86
N ILE A 200 0.93 10.02 -12.83
CA ILE A 200 1.22 8.60 -12.64
C ILE A 200 2.36 8.20 -13.59
N THR A 201 3.51 7.82 -13.03
CA THR A 201 4.62 7.30 -13.82
C THR A 201 4.64 5.77 -13.74
N PRO A 202 4.70 5.02 -14.86
CA PRO A 202 4.71 3.56 -14.81
C PRO A 202 5.81 2.97 -13.92
N VAL A 203 7.01 3.56 -13.95
CA VAL A 203 8.15 3.11 -13.13
C VAL A 203 7.99 3.40 -11.64
N ASP A 204 7.04 4.26 -11.23
CA ASP A 204 6.71 4.46 -9.82
C ASP A 204 5.75 3.36 -9.30
N ILE A 205 5.26 2.50 -10.20
CA ILE A 205 4.44 1.32 -9.88
C ILE A 205 5.37 0.12 -9.69
N VAL A 206 5.33 -0.45 -8.48
CA VAL A 206 6.12 -1.63 -8.13
C VAL A 206 5.88 -2.79 -9.09
N GLY A 207 6.99 -3.44 -9.47
CA GLY A 207 6.98 -4.53 -10.44
C GLY A 207 7.13 -4.10 -11.90
N TYR A 208 6.80 -2.85 -12.25
CA TYR A 208 6.88 -2.41 -13.65
C TYR A 208 8.31 -2.54 -14.22
N GLU A 209 9.30 -2.03 -13.48
CA GLU A 209 10.72 -2.11 -13.88
C GLU A 209 11.26 -3.55 -13.86
N HIS A 210 10.85 -4.33 -12.86
CA HIS A 210 11.24 -5.74 -12.76
C HIS A 210 10.76 -6.51 -14.00
N TRP A 211 9.50 -6.37 -14.36
CA TRP A 211 8.89 -7.10 -15.47
C TRP A 211 9.27 -6.54 -16.85
N SER A 212 9.57 -5.24 -16.96
CA SER A 212 10.01 -4.64 -18.24
C SER A 212 11.41 -5.09 -18.67
N THR A 213 12.23 -5.51 -17.71
CA THR A 213 13.59 -6.01 -17.92
C THR A 213 13.73 -7.51 -17.62
N TYR A 214 12.62 -8.20 -17.33
CA TYR A 214 12.63 -9.59 -16.94
C TYR A 214 13.18 -10.48 -18.06
N VAL A 215 14.17 -11.28 -17.70
CA VAL A 215 14.73 -12.34 -18.54
C VAL A 215 14.76 -13.61 -17.70
N TYR A 216 14.24 -14.70 -18.26
CA TYR A 216 14.15 -15.96 -17.53
C TYR A 216 15.55 -16.52 -17.22
N ASN A 217 15.92 -16.54 -15.93
CA ASN A 217 17.21 -17.06 -15.44
C ASN A 217 17.15 -17.73 -14.05
N THR A 218 15.98 -17.77 -13.40
CA THR A 218 15.78 -18.22 -12.01
C THR A 218 15.39 -19.69 -11.87
N GLY A 219 15.18 -20.40 -12.98
CA GLY A 219 14.62 -21.76 -12.97
C GLY A 219 13.09 -21.77 -12.88
N ARG A 220 12.50 -22.95 -13.11
CA ARG A 220 11.05 -23.10 -13.33
C ARG A 220 10.26 -22.72 -12.09
N ASP A 221 10.61 -23.28 -10.94
CA ASP A 221 9.79 -23.18 -9.73
C ASP A 221 9.83 -21.75 -9.16
N GLU A 222 11.02 -21.11 -9.12
CA GLU A 222 11.16 -19.71 -8.73
C GLU A 222 10.43 -18.76 -9.68
N ALA A 223 10.38 -19.06 -10.99
CA ALA A 223 9.61 -18.27 -11.94
C ALA A 223 8.09 -18.40 -11.72
N ILE A 224 7.59 -19.62 -11.43
CA ILE A 224 6.17 -19.85 -11.10
C ILE A 224 5.79 -19.11 -9.81
N GLU A 225 6.62 -19.23 -8.77
CA GLU A 225 6.46 -18.54 -7.50
C GLU A 225 6.42 -17.02 -7.69
N SER A 226 7.39 -16.46 -8.41
CA SER A 226 7.45 -15.02 -8.70
C SER A 226 6.20 -14.55 -9.44
N CYS A 227 5.78 -15.25 -10.51
CA CYS A 227 4.54 -14.93 -11.21
C CYS A 227 3.33 -14.94 -10.28
N TRP A 228 3.25 -15.90 -9.35
CA TRP A 228 2.11 -15.99 -8.42
C TRP A 228 2.06 -14.82 -7.45
N TYR A 229 3.17 -14.47 -6.82
CA TYR A 229 3.23 -13.31 -5.93
C TYR A 229 2.89 -12.02 -6.67
N TRP A 230 3.43 -11.83 -7.88
CA TRP A 230 3.11 -10.67 -8.70
C TRP A 230 1.69 -10.67 -9.25
N GLN A 231 1.03 -11.83 -9.42
CA GLN A 231 -0.39 -11.89 -9.76
C GLN A 231 -1.25 -11.27 -8.63
N HIS A 232 -0.95 -11.59 -7.37
CA HIS A 232 -1.61 -10.94 -6.22
C HIS A 232 -1.24 -9.47 -6.12
N GLY A 233 0.02 -9.12 -6.37
CA GLY A 233 0.47 -7.73 -6.41
C GLY A 233 -0.29 -6.92 -7.46
N TYR A 234 -0.53 -7.49 -8.64
CA TYR A 234 -1.29 -6.87 -9.70
C TYR A 234 -2.75 -6.61 -9.30
N TRP A 235 -3.41 -7.55 -8.61
CA TRP A 235 -4.77 -7.32 -8.09
C TRP A 235 -4.83 -6.15 -7.09
N ILE A 236 -3.82 -5.99 -6.24
CA ILE A 236 -3.70 -4.82 -5.34
C ILE A 236 -3.55 -3.53 -6.17
N ILE A 237 -2.71 -3.55 -7.22
CA ILE A 237 -2.53 -2.41 -8.13
C ILE A 237 -3.88 -2.03 -8.77
N GLU A 238 -4.61 -2.99 -9.34
CA GLU A 238 -5.94 -2.73 -9.93
C GLU A 238 -6.88 -2.02 -8.95
N ASP A 239 -6.94 -2.48 -7.69
CA ASP A 239 -7.85 -1.92 -6.69
C ASP A 239 -7.47 -0.48 -6.29
N ILE A 240 -6.17 -0.16 -6.29
CA ILE A 240 -5.66 1.20 -6.10
C ILE A 240 -6.06 2.08 -7.29
N PHE A 241 -5.90 1.60 -8.53
CA PHE A 241 -6.29 2.36 -9.72
C PHE A 241 -7.81 2.57 -9.81
N GLN A 242 -8.62 1.60 -9.43
CA GLN A 242 -10.07 1.78 -9.29
C GLN A 242 -10.41 2.85 -8.25
N THR A 243 -9.65 2.92 -7.14
CA THR A 243 -9.80 3.97 -6.13
C THR A 243 -9.46 5.35 -6.71
N LEU A 244 -8.38 5.46 -7.48
CA LEU A 244 -8.02 6.71 -8.18
C LEU A 244 -9.11 7.15 -9.14
N ALA A 245 -9.60 6.24 -9.99
CA ALA A 245 -10.69 6.51 -10.93
C ALA A 245 -11.96 6.99 -10.21
N GLN A 246 -12.33 6.34 -9.11
CA GLN A 246 -13.49 6.71 -8.31
C GLN A 246 -13.33 8.10 -7.68
N CYS A 247 -12.18 8.40 -7.07
CA CYS A 247 -11.93 9.69 -6.43
C CYS A 247 -11.84 10.85 -7.42
N ASN A 248 -11.35 10.59 -8.63
CA ASN A 248 -11.21 11.60 -9.68
C ASN A 248 -12.42 11.64 -10.64
N GLN A 249 -13.49 10.89 -10.35
CA GLN A 249 -14.66 10.85 -11.20
C GLN A 249 -15.21 12.27 -11.45
N GLY A 250 -15.32 12.63 -12.74
CA GLY A 250 -15.81 13.93 -13.18
C GLY A 250 -14.74 15.02 -13.33
N SER A 251 -13.47 14.73 -13.02
CA SER A 251 -12.34 15.61 -13.32
C SER A 251 -11.44 15.01 -14.40
N LYS A 252 -10.95 15.85 -15.31
CA LYS A 252 -10.04 15.47 -16.41
C LYS A 252 -8.64 16.04 -16.28
N THR A 253 -8.40 16.88 -15.27
CA THR A 253 -7.13 17.61 -15.11
C THR A 253 -6.63 17.48 -13.69
N VAL A 254 -5.32 17.39 -13.49
CA VAL A 254 -4.69 17.35 -12.17
C VAL A 254 -5.06 18.59 -11.35
N LEU A 255 -5.23 19.73 -12.03
CA LEU A 255 -5.55 21.01 -11.38
C LEU A 255 -6.87 20.93 -10.61
N THR A 256 -7.87 20.23 -11.14
CA THR A 256 -9.22 20.10 -10.58
C THR A 256 -9.48 18.77 -9.85
N SER A 257 -8.69 17.73 -10.12
CA SER A 257 -8.90 16.39 -9.55
C SER A 257 -8.60 16.35 -8.05
N PRO A 258 -9.38 15.65 -7.21
CA PRO A 258 -9.06 15.51 -5.80
C PRO A 258 -7.74 14.77 -5.54
N VAL A 259 -7.46 13.70 -6.30
CA VAL A 259 -6.18 13.00 -6.26
C VAL A 259 -5.28 13.53 -7.36
N LYS A 260 -4.11 14.02 -6.96
CA LYS A 260 -3.19 14.76 -7.82
C LYS A 260 -2.08 13.91 -8.39
N ARG A 261 -1.59 12.93 -7.62
CA ARG A 261 -0.43 12.11 -7.98
C ARG A 261 -0.47 10.79 -7.23
N LEU A 262 -0.17 9.69 -7.93
CA LEU A 262 0.27 8.45 -7.30
C LEU A 262 1.79 8.50 -7.17
N MET A 263 2.30 8.60 -5.93
CA MET A 263 3.74 8.70 -5.69
C MET A 263 4.42 7.33 -5.70
N GLY A 264 3.70 6.28 -5.34
CA GLY A 264 4.16 4.91 -5.49
C GLY A 264 3.38 3.91 -4.68
N LEU A 265 3.63 2.65 -5.00
CA LEU A 265 3.19 1.46 -4.28
C LEU A 265 4.44 0.65 -3.91
N LYS A 266 4.53 0.10 -2.70
CA LYS A 266 5.68 -0.70 -2.25
C LYS A 266 5.25 -1.87 -1.36
N TYR A 267 6.01 -2.96 -1.38
CA TYR A 267 5.83 -4.12 -0.48
C TYR A 267 6.91 -4.23 0.60
N GLU A 268 7.81 -3.23 0.69
CA GLU A 268 8.94 -3.22 1.63
C GLU A 268 8.61 -2.75 3.05
N GLN A 269 9.25 -3.40 4.04
CA GLN A 269 9.13 -3.19 5.50
C GLN A 269 9.72 -1.87 6.00
N ASP A 270 10.53 -1.19 5.20
CA ASP A 270 11.07 0.12 5.56
C ASP A 270 9.98 1.20 5.48
N MET A 271 9.13 1.25 6.51
CA MET A 271 8.38 2.45 6.91
C MET A 271 9.31 3.53 7.48
N ASN A 272 10.51 3.66 6.93
CA ASN A 272 11.21 4.93 7.00
C ASN A 272 10.49 5.88 6.04
N LEU A 273 9.23 6.19 6.38
CA LEU A 273 8.35 7.17 5.76
C LEU A 273 8.96 8.58 5.85
N ASN A 274 10.01 8.76 6.66
CA ASN A 274 10.90 9.93 6.61
C ASN A 274 11.75 10.02 5.34
N THR A 275 11.85 8.94 4.57
CA THR A 275 12.47 8.90 3.23
C THR A 275 11.44 9.06 2.11
N GLY A 276 10.20 9.45 2.43
CA GLY A 276 9.10 9.71 1.49
C GLY A 276 9.38 10.81 0.44
N GLY A 277 10.50 11.51 0.55
CA GLY A 277 10.96 12.48 -0.44
C GLY A 277 12.10 12.00 -1.34
N GLY A 278 12.48 10.72 -1.32
CA GLY A 278 13.69 10.24 -2.00
C GLY A 278 13.56 10.07 -3.51
N SER A 279 12.44 9.56 -4.03
CA SER A 279 12.31 9.20 -5.47
C SER A 279 11.99 10.37 -6.40
N GLY A 280 12.49 11.57 -6.07
CA GLY A 280 12.58 12.66 -7.03
C GLY A 280 13.69 12.37 -8.04
N MET A 281 13.76 13.17 -9.09
CA MET A 281 14.81 13.13 -10.10
C MET A 281 16.24 13.03 -9.49
N MET A 282 16.46 13.55 -8.27
CA MET A 282 17.69 13.40 -7.49
C MET A 282 17.93 11.99 -6.92
N GLY A 283 16.95 11.34 -6.28
CA GLY A 283 17.12 9.94 -5.86
C GLY A 283 17.23 9.01 -7.05
N ARG A 284 16.54 9.31 -8.16
CA ARG A 284 16.77 8.66 -9.45
C ARG A 284 18.16 8.91 -10.01
N MET A 285 18.77 10.08 -9.79
CA MET A 285 20.15 10.35 -10.22
C MET A 285 21.16 9.57 -9.40
N TYR A 286 20.96 9.43 -8.09
CA TYR A 286 21.84 8.59 -7.26
C TYR A 286 21.66 7.10 -7.57
N ASP A 287 20.43 6.64 -7.81
CA ASP A 287 20.15 5.24 -8.20
C ASP A 287 20.65 4.94 -9.63
N MET A 288 20.37 5.82 -10.61
CA MET A 288 20.86 5.66 -11.99
C MET A 288 22.36 5.87 -12.14
N SER A 289 23.01 6.71 -11.32
CA SER A 289 24.48 6.85 -11.33
C SER A 289 25.21 5.61 -10.80
N MET A 290 24.50 4.72 -10.09
CA MET A 290 24.99 3.41 -9.67
C MET A 290 24.54 2.26 -10.61
N MET A 291 23.47 2.45 -11.38
CA MET A 291 22.91 1.41 -12.28
C MET A 291 23.56 1.36 -13.67
N GLY A 292 24.43 2.30 -14.02
CA GLY A 292 25.23 2.25 -15.23
C GLY A 292 26.35 1.20 -15.19
N ARG A 293 26.02 -0.11 -15.03
CA ARG A 293 26.79 -1.31 -15.49
C ARG A 293 26.40 -2.65 -14.84
N GLY A 294 25.28 -2.77 -14.12
CA GLY A 294 24.99 -3.98 -13.35
C GLY A 294 23.61 -4.58 -13.60
N ALA A 295 23.36 -5.11 -14.80
CA ALA A 295 22.29 -6.10 -14.96
C ALA A 295 22.61 -7.31 -14.06
N GLY A 296 21.86 -7.48 -12.96
CA GLY A 296 21.90 -8.69 -12.15
C GLY A 296 22.61 -8.57 -10.80
N MET A 297 22.03 -7.82 -9.87
CA MET A 297 22.18 -8.12 -8.43
C MET A 297 20.93 -8.88 -7.96
N PRO A 298 20.97 -10.23 -7.87
CA PRO A 298 19.81 -11.08 -7.52
C PRO A 298 19.15 -10.76 -6.18
N GLY A 299 19.86 -10.07 -5.26
CA GLY A 299 19.37 -9.80 -3.91
C GLY A 299 18.41 -8.62 -3.77
N MET A 300 18.45 -7.64 -4.69
CA MET A 300 17.66 -6.40 -4.54
C MET A 300 16.21 -6.58 -5.02
N GLN A 301 15.96 -7.57 -5.89
CA GLN A 301 14.64 -7.81 -6.50
C GLN A 301 13.64 -8.47 -5.55
N LYS A 302 14.08 -9.31 -4.61
CA LYS A 302 13.19 -9.97 -3.64
C LYS A 302 12.62 -9.00 -2.59
N LYS A 303 13.29 -7.87 -2.32
CA LYS A 303 12.91 -6.93 -1.26
C LYS A 303 11.57 -6.23 -1.56
N ASN A 304 11.26 -5.95 -2.83
CA ASN A 304 10.04 -5.28 -3.29
C ASN A 304 8.96 -6.21 -3.86
N MET A 305 9.09 -7.52 -3.71
CA MET A 305 8.06 -8.47 -4.19
C MET A 305 6.91 -8.54 -3.16
N PRO A 306 5.64 -8.71 -3.61
CA PRO A 306 4.56 -9.08 -2.69
C PRO A 306 4.91 -10.35 -1.91
N GLN A 307 4.65 -10.37 -0.60
CA GLN A 307 4.90 -11.54 0.24
C GLN A 307 3.72 -11.81 1.17
N PHE A 308 3.45 -13.10 1.40
CA PHE A 308 2.49 -13.53 2.41
C PHE A 308 3.13 -13.44 3.79
N LEU A 309 2.49 -12.73 4.70
CA LEU A 309 2.99 -12.57 6.05
C LEU A 309 2.68 -13.80 6.87
N THR A 310 3.67 -14.57 7.31
CA THR A 310 3.48 -15.74 8.18
C THR A 310 3.86 -15.45 9.63
N SER A 311 4.58 -14.36 9.89
CA SER A 311 4.99 -13.97 11.24
C SER A 311 5.20 -12.46 11.40
N GLY A 312 5.28 -12.00 12.66
CA GLY A 312 5.44 -10.58 13.00
C GLY A 312 6.75 -9.95 12.51
N SER A 313 7.81 -10.73 12.33
CA SER A 313 9.09 -10.23 11.81
C SER A 313 9.00 -9.78 10.35
N GLN A 314 7.98 -10.22 9.61
CA GLN A 314 7.76 -9.86 8.21
C GLN A 314 6.77 -8.70 8.04
N ALA A 315 6.04 -8.32 9.11
CA ALA A 315 4.96 -7.35 9.00
C ALA A 315 5.49 -5.92 8.78
N LEU A 316 4.92 -5.18 7.81
CA LEU A 316 5.29 -3.78 7.50
C LEU A 316 5.01 -2.80 8.64
N ALA A 317 3.97 -3.08 9.40
CA ALA A 317 3.58 -2.40 10.62
C ALA A 317 3.06 -3.50 11.54
N THR A 318 3.15 -3.32 12.86
CA THR A 318 2.38 -4.16 13.78
C THR A 318 0.92 -3.97 13.43
N PRO A 319 0.26 -4.94 12.77
CA PRO A 319 -1.10 -4.71 12.34
C PRO A 319 -1.94 -4.61 13.61
N PRO A 320 -2.78 -3.58 13.80
CA PRO A 320 -3.71 -3.52 14.93
C PRO A 320 -4.63 -4.75 14.98
N THR A 321 -4.78 -5.45 13.85
CA THR A 321 -5.54 -6.69 13.71
C THR A 321 -4.78 -7.92 14.22
N ALA A 322 -3.45 -7.85 14.39
CA ALA A 322 -2.56 -8.97 14.71
C ALA A 322 -2.74 -10.20 13.78
N ARG A 323 -3.24 -9.98 12.57
CA ARG A 323 -3.51 -11.06 11.61
C ARG A 323 -2.26 -11.43 10.83
N TYR A 324 -2.11 -12.73 10.60
CA TYR A 324 -1.10 -13.32 9.73
C TYR A 324 -1.77 -14.30 8.77
N SER A 325 -1.10 -14.62 7.68
CA SER A 325 -1.49 -15.65 6.74
C SER A 325 -1.62 -16.99 7.49
N ASN A 326 -2.71 -17.69 7.22
CA ASN A 326 -3.04 -18.97 7.82
C ASN A 326 -3.70 -19.87 6.76
N GLU A 327 -4.41 -20.92 7.19
CA GLU A 327 -5.11 -21.86 6.31
C GLU A 327 -6.37 -21.27 5.63
N GLU A 328 -6.91 -20.16 6.16
CA GLU A 328 -8.14 -19.54 5.66
C GLU A 328 -7.87 -18.33 4.76
N PHE A 329 -6.86 -17.52 5.13
CA PHE A 329 -6.53 -16.28 4.43
C PHE A 329 -5.02 -16.15 4.24
N LYS A 330 -4.62 -15.61 3.10
CA LYS A 330 -3.28 -15.04 2.93
C LYS A 330 -3.35 -13.52 3.10
N ILE A 331 -2.31 -12.96 3.70
CA ILE A 331 -2.24 -11.53 4.01
C ILE A 331 -0.99 -10.95 3.38
N ILE A 332 -1.18 -9.91 2.57
CA ILE A 332 -0.10 -9.12 1.99
C ILE A 332 -0.19 -7.72 2.58
N HIS A 333 0.88 -7.23 3.16
CA HIS A 333 0.96 -5.80 3.50
C HIS A 333 1.58 -5.03 2.34
N PHE A 334 1.13 -3.79 2.16
CA PHE A 334 1.67 -2.87 1.17
C PHE A 334 1.58 -1.42 1.64
N ASN A 335 2.40 -0.56 1.06
CA ASN A 335 2.38 0.88 1.29
C ASN A 335 1.95 1.59 0.02
N VAL A 336 0.99 2.51 0.12
CA VAL A 336 0.60 3.39 -0.98
C VAL A 336 0.77 4.86 -0.56
N SER A 337 1.36 5.67 -1.44
CA SER A 337 1.55 7.10 -1.21
C SER A 337 0.95 7.91 -2.35
N VAL A 338 0.14 8.91 -2.00
CA VAL A 338 -0.57 9.78 -2.95
C VAL A 338 -0.47 11.23 -2.54
N VAL A 339 -0.48 12.14 -3.52
CA VAL A 339 -0.76 13.57 -3.26
C VAL A 339 -2.24 13.80 -3.50
N VAL A 340 -2.94 14.29 -2.49
CA VAL A 340 -4.39 14.55 -2.52
C VAL A 340 -4.68 15.96 -2.05
N GLU A 341 -5.83 16.50 -2.45
CA GLU A 341 -6.35 17.72 -1.83
C GLU A 341 -6.55 17.51 -0.33
N LYS A 342 -6.17 18.50 0.47
CA LYS A 342 -6.22 18.43 1.95
C LYS A 342 -7.62 18.04 2.47
N SER A 343 -8.66 18.55 1.83
CA SER A 343 -10.06 18.29 2.18
C SER A 343 -10.52 16.86 1.86
N TYR A 344 -9.79 16.14 1.00
CA TYR A 344 -10.23 14.88 0.39
C TYR A 344 -9.51 13.64 0.94
N GLN A 345 -8.58 13.80 1.89
CA GLN A 345 -7.81 12.69 2.47
C GLN A 345 -8.69 11.57 3.05
N VAL A 346 -9.80 11.91 3.72
CA VAL A 346 -10.71 10.93 4.33
C VAL A 346 -11.53 10.21 3.26
N GLU A 347 -11.95 10.93 2.22
CA GLU A 347 -12.70 10.33 1.12
C GLU A 347 -11.83 9.38 0.29
N PHE A 348 -10.55 9.70 0.10
CA PHE A 348 -9.59 8.75 -0.49
C PHE A 348 -9.47 7.47 0.35
N MET A 349 -9.30 7.59 1.67
CA MET A 349 -9.20 6.42 2.56
C MET A 349 -10.48 5.57 2.55
N LYS A 350 -11.66 6.21 2.58
CA LYS A 350 -12.95 5.52 2.46
C LYS A 350 -13.08 4.81 1.12
N ALA A 351 -12.71 5.48 0.03
CA ALA A 351 -12.74 4.89 -1.31
C ALA A 351 -11.78 3.70 -1.36
N LEU A 352 -10.58 3.78 -0.81
CA LEU A 352 -9.62 2.68 -0.79
C LEU A 352 -10.16 1.43 -0.08
N CYS A 353 -10.82 1.61 1.07
CA CYS A 353 -11.46 0.54 1.84
C CYS A 353 -12.90 0.20 1.40
N SER A 354 -13.34 0.71 0.24
CA SER A 354 -14.68 0.44 -0.29
C SER A 354 -14.67 -0.74 -1.25
N ALA A 355 -15.85 -1.31 -1.49
CA ALA A 355 -15.99 -2.42 -2.42
C ALA A 355 -15.56 -2.04 -3.85
N LYS A 356 -14.78 -2.91 -4.47
CA LYS A 356 -14.28 -2.83 -5.84
C LYS A 356 -15.01 -3.82 -6.73
N THR A 357 -15.06 -3.52 -8.02
CA THR A 357 -15.68 -4.38 -9.04
C THR A 357 -14.60 -5.01 -9.90
N HIS A 358 -14.79 -6.26 -10.32
CA HIS A 358 -13.88 -6.92 -11.24
C HIS A 358 -14.64 -7.86 -12.16
N THR A 359 -13.98 -8.21 -13.28
CA THR A 359 -14.50 -9.17 -14.24
C THR A 359 -13.81 -10.52 -14.10
N PHE A 360 -14.56 -11.58 -14.37
CA PHE A 360 -14.12 -12.97 -14.31
C PHE A 360 -14.64 -13.75 -15.51
N ARG A 361 -13.79 -14.59 -16.10
CA ARG A 361 -14.14 -15.44 -17.25
C ARG A 361 -13.81 -16.91 -16.97
N GLY A 362 -13.94 -17.34 -15.72
CA GLY A 362 -13.52 -18.67 -15.30
C GLY A 362 -12.01 -18.78 -15.12
N PHE A 363 -11.56 -19.88 -14.53
CA PHE A 363 -10.14 -20.12 -14.25
C PHE A 363 -9.32 -20.55 -15.47
N ASP A 364 -9.98 -20.85 -16.58
CA ASP A 364 -9.34 -21.06 -17.89
C ASP A 364 -9.47 -19.83 -18.82
N GLY A 365 -10.28 -18.83 -18.46
CA GLY A 365 -10.52 -17.63 -19.25
C GLY A 365 -11.55 -17.78 -20.38
N ASP A 366 -12.20 -18.95 -20.48
CA ASP A 366 -13.10 -19.32 -21.59
C ASP A 366 -14.59 -19.17 -21.27
N GLU A 367 -14.95 -18.81 -20.03
CA GLU A 367 -16.35 -18.61 -19.63
C GLU A 367 -16.86 -17.21 -20.01
N PRO A 368 -18.19 -17.02 -20.12
CA PRO A 368 -18.77 -15.69 -20.27
C PRO A 368 -18.32 -14.75 -19.15
N GLU A 369 -18.15 -13.48 -19.50
CA GLU A 369 -17.73 -12.46 -18.53
C GLU A 369 -18.79 -12.28 -17.43
N GLN A 370 -18.35 -12.44 -16.19
CA GLN A 370 -19.11 -12.23 -14.97
C GLN A 370 -18.52 -11.03 -14.23
N THR A 371 -19.37 -10.24 -13.57
CA THR A 371 -18.94 -9.11 -12.74
C THR A 371 -19.18 -9.43 -11.27
N PHE A 372 -18.13 -9.32 -10.47
CA PHE A 372 -18.20 -9.53 -9.02
C PHE A 372 -17.72 -8.30 -8.26
N LYS A 373 -17.89 -8.34 -6.94
CA LYS A 373 -17.42 -7.32 -6.01
C LYS A 373 -16.57 -7.93 -4.91
N HIS A 374 -15.57 -7.20 -4.46
CA HIS A 374 -14.74 -7.57 -3.31
C HIS A 374 -14.38 -6.36 -2.48
N ASN A 375 -13.96 -6.57 -1.24
CA ASN A 375 -13.38 -5.53 -0.39
C ASN A 375 -12.27 -6.14 0.46
N HIS A 376 -11.03 -5.98 0.04
CA HIS A 376 -9.89 -6.68 0.61
C HIS A 376 -8.86 -5.77 1.29
N ILE A 377 -8.97 -4.45 1.10
CA ILE A 377 -7.99 -3.49 1.61
C ILE A 377 -8.44 -2.95 2.97
N THR A 378 -7.57 -3.04 3.97
CA THR A 378 -7.72 -2.37 5.26
C THR A 378 -6.50 -1.48 5.51
N ILE A 379 -6.73 -0.22 5.89
CA ILE A 379 -5.66 0.71 6.28
C ILE A 379 -5.23 0.41 7.72
N LEU A 380 -3.95 0.13 7.92
CA LEU A 380 -3.34 -0.13 9.23
C LEU A 380 -2.88 1.16 9.89
N THR A 381 -2.18 2.00 9.13
CA THR A 381 -1.64 3.29 9.59
C THR A 381 -1.69 4.32 8.49
N SER A 382 -1.85 5.59 8.86
CA SER A 382 -1.80 6.72 7.92
C SER A 382 -0.84 7.80 8.43
N GLN A 383 -0.16 8.44 7.50
CA GLN A 383 0.65 9.63 7.73
C GLN A 383 0.28 10.69 6.69
N ILE A 384 0.12 11.93 7.17
CA ILE A 384 -0.23 13.08 6.33
C ILE A 384 0.86 14.14 6.48
N LYS A 385 1.40 14.62 5.37
CA LYS A 385 2.39 15.70 5.33
C LYS A 385 1.93 16.82 4.40
N PRO A 386 2.06 18.10 4.79
CA PRO A 386 1.77 19.20 3.87
C PRO A 386 2.77 19.22 2.72
N VAL A 387 2.29 19.43 1.50
CA VAL A 387 3.15 19.58 0.32
C VAL A 387 3.55 21.05 0.17
N VAL A 388 4.85 21.31 0.18
CA VAL A 388 5.41 22.63 -0.12
C VAL A 388 5.66 22.72 -1.62
N LYS A 389 4.82 23.46 -2.35
CA LYS A 389 4.86 23.53 -3.83
C LYS A 389 6.19 24.02 -4.40
N ASN A 390 6.96 24.79 -3.63
CA ASN A 390 8.27 25.33 -4.03
C ASN A 390 9.44 24.41 -3.67
N ASP A 391 9.18 23.27 -3.03
CA ASP A 391 10.22 22.28 -2.77
C ASP A 391 10.69 21.66 -4.11
N MET A 392 11.97 21.32 -4.18
CA MET A 392 12.62 20.73 -5.36
C MET A 392 11.91 19.45 -5.82
N MET A 393 11.30 18.72 -4.89
CA MET A 393 10.52 17.50 -5.16
C MET A 393 9.20 17.75 -5.90
N HIS A 394 8.69 18.97 -5.85
CA HIS A 394 7.41 19.37 -6.44
C HIS A 394 7.56 20.42 -7.55
N SER A 395 8.80 20.83 -7.88
CA SER A 395 9.08 21.93 -8.82
C SER A 395 8.45 21.76 -10.20
N TYR A 396 8.30 20.50 -10.66
CA TYR A 396 7.75 20.15 -11.97
C TYR A 396 6.29 19.71 -11.93
N TYR A 397 5.63 19.84 -10.78
CA TYR A 397 4.24 19.45 -10.61
C TYR A 397 3.36 20.68 -10.44
N ARG A 398 2.14 20.62 -10.98
CA ARG A 398 1.09 21.62 -10.75
C ARG A 398 -0.15 20.93 -10.24
N TYR A 399 -0.54 21.28 -9.01
CA TYR A 399 -1.64 20.63 -8.30
C TYR A 399 -2.91 21.49 -8.20
N GLY A 400 -2.94 22.63 -8.90
CA GLY A 400 -4.01 23.63 -8.79
C GLY A 400 -3.83 24.57 -7.61
N GLU A 401 -4.86 25.36 -7.32
CA GLU A 401 -4.84 26.41 -6.29
C GLU A 401 -5.00 25.84 -4.89
N ASN A 402 -5.78 24.76 -4.75
CA ASN A 402 -6.09 24.15 -3.46
C ASN A 402 -4.83 23.67 -2.72
N ALA A 403 -4.95 23.62 -1.40
CA ALA A 403 -3.93 23.03 -0.54
C ALA A 403 -3.92 21.50 -0.72
N VAL A 404 -2.73 20.93 -0.82
CA VAL A 404 -2.53 19.49 -1.04
C VAL A 404 -1.61 18.92 0.02
N VAL A 405 -1.78 17.62 0.27
CA VAL A 405 -1.02 16.85 1.25
C VAL A 405 -0.52 15.56 0.61
N GLU A 406 0.64 15.09 1.05
CA GLU A 406 1.09 13.72 0.83
C GLU A 406 0.41 12.85 1.88
N LEU A 407 -0.37 11.87 1.42
CA LEU A 407 -1.01 10.85 2.23
C LEU A 407 -0.29 9.53 1.97
N SER A 408 0.38 9.02 3.00
CA SER A 408 1.08 7.75 2.98
C SER A 408 0.36 6.75 3.89
N LEU A 409 -0.02 5.61 3.33
CA LEU A 409 -0.83 4.58 3.98
C LEU A 409 -0.06 3.27 4.01
N ALA A 410 -0.04 2.61 5.16
CA ALA A 410 0.29 1.19 5.25
C ALA A 410 -1.02 0.41 5.33
N CYS A 411 -1.17 -0.60 4.48
CA CYS A 411 -2.38 -1.35 4.29
C CYS A 411 -2.12 -2.85 4.41
N GLU A 412 -3.16 -3.60 4.78
CA GLU A 412 -3.23 -5.05 4.60
C GLU A 412 -4.22 -5.39 3.49
N TYR A 413 -3.90 -6.42 2.73
CA TYR A 413 -4.74 -7.03 1.72
C TYR A 413 -5.08 -8.46 2.15
N LEU A 414 -6.37 -8.75 2.33
CA LEU A 414 -6.85 -10.07 2.77
C LEU A 414 -7.32 -10.89 1.57
N LEU A 415 -6.75 -12.09 1.42
CA LEU A 415 -7.02 -13.01 0.32
C LEU A 415 -7.59 -14.34 0.86
N PRO A 416 -8.91 -14.55 0.83
CA PRO A 416 -9.53 -15.82 1.18
C PRO A 416 -9.04 -16.97 0.29
N ILE A 417 -8.39 -17.97 0.87
CA ILE A 417 -7.71 -19.05 0.13
C ILE A 417 -8.71 -19.89 -0.66
N LYS A 418 -9.88 -20.18 -0.08
CA LYS A 418 -10.89 -21.08 -0.68
C LYS A 418 -11.27 -20.69 -2.11
N GLY A 419 -11.43 -19.41 -2.40
CA GLY A 419 -11.91 -18.98 -3.70
C GLY A 419 -10.85 -18.98 -4.82
N TYR A 420 -9.56 -19.14 -4.50
CA TYR A 420 -8.50 -19.30 -5.52
C TYR A 420 -7.64 -20.55 -5.31
N ALA A 421 -7.99 -21.43 -4.38
CA ALA A 421 -7.21 -22.63 -4.07
C ALA A 421 -6.92 -23.51 -5.30
N VAL A 422 -7.84 -23.54 -6.27
CA VAL A 422 -7.70 -24.25 -7.55
C VAL A 422 -6.55 -23.70 -8.42
N LEU A 423 -6.12 -22.46 -8.18
CA LEU A 423 -5.03 -21.81 -8.89
C LEU A 423 -3.70 -21.90 -8.18
N ASN A 424 -3.65 -22.39 -6.94
CA ASN A 424 -2.43 -22.43 -6.16
C ASN A 424 -1.38 -23.32 -6.85
N PRO A 425 -0.20 -22.78 -7.16
CA PRO A 425 0.88 -23.59 -7.72
C PRO A 425 1.33 -24.70 -6.77
N GLU A 426 1.55 -25.90 -7.31
CA GLU A 426 2.06 -27.06 -6.55
C GLU A 426 3.42 -26.77 -5.87
N VAL A 427 4.24 -25.91 -6.49
CA VAL A 427 5.55 -25.49 -5.97
C VAL A 427 5.43 -24.75 -4.63
N LEU A 428 4.30 -24.12 -4.34
CA LEU A 428 4.06 -23.44 -3.06
C LEU A 428 3.54 -24.39 -1.98
N ALA A 429 2.80 -25.43 -2.39
CA ALA A 429 2.28 -26.43 -1.46
C ALA A 429 3.40 -27.24 -0.79
N THR A 430 4.54 -27.43 -1.47
CA THR A 430 5.72 -28.13 -0.93
C THR A 430 6.58 -27.26 -0.03
N SER A 431 6.55 -25.93 -0.19
CA SER A 431 7.28 -24.99 0.67
C SER A 431 6.55 -24.65 1.98
N GLU A 432 5.25 -24.89 2.06
CA GLU A 432 4.40 -24.57 3.23
C GLU A 432 4.24 -25.75 4.20
N GLU A 433 5.10 -26.79 4.16
CA GLU A 433 5.08 -27.84 5.19
C GLU A 433 5.17 -27.18 6.58
N PRO A 434 4.23 -27.50 7.51
CA PRO A 434 4.11 -26.78 8.76
C PRO A 434 5.42 -26.95 9.53
N ALA A 435 6.06 -25.82 9.84
CA ALA A 435 7.13 -25.78 10.83
C ALA A 435 6.62 -26.54 12.05
N SER A 436 7.21 -27.72 12.30
CA SER A 436 6.73 -28.66 13.31
C SER A 436 6.54 -27.90 14.61
N THR A 437 5.35 -28.01 15.19
CA THR A 437 5.04 -27.60 16.56
C THR A 437 6.12 -28.14 17.50
N LEU A 438 7.05 -27.27 17.90
CA LEU A 438 8.00 -27.47 19.00
C LEU A 438 7.51 -26.69 20.21
#